data_AF-A0A7S3U713-F1
#
_entry.id   AF-A0A7S3U713-F1
#
_cell.length_a   1.000
_cell.length_b   1.000
_cell.length_c   1.000
_cell.angle_alpha   90.00
_cell.angle_beta   90.00
_cell.angle_gamma   90.00
#
_symmetry.space_group_name_H-M   'P 1'
#
loop_
_entity.id
_entity.type
_entity.pdbx_description
1 polymer ?
#
loop_
_entity_poly.entity_id
_entity_poly.type
_entity_poly.pdbx_seq_one_letter_code
_entity_poly.pdbx_strand_id
1 'polypeptide(L)'
;GLEQPKELSIFEINGSEAKVYCQCLCLLAKLFLDHKTLYYDVDPFLFYVLCEVGADGAHRIAGYFSKEKASVENNNIACILVLPQHQRKGYSKLLIDTAYQLSLREGKVGSPEKPLSDLGLLSFRSYWTQVLLQTLSMHRGNVSVAEMSMMTSITTDDIISTLQSLNLIKYWKGQHVISVSAKIVDEHLKANSRASLRCDPTKLTWQPPSTQIE
;
A
#
# COMPACT_ATOMS: atom_id res chain seq x y z
N GLY A 1 -11.49 21.55 5.91
CA GLY A 1 -12.15 22.00 4.68
C GLY A 1 -11.74 21.16 3.49
N LEU A 2 -12.21 19.91 3.45
CA LEU A 2 -12.33 19.08 2.24
C LEU A 2 -13.60 18.25 2.47
N GLU A 3 -14.63 18.43 1.64
CA GLU A 3 -15.75 17.49 1.62
C GLU A 3 -15.23 16.16 1.10
N GLN A 4 -15.18 15.16 1.99
CA GLN A 4 -14.87 13.80 1.59
C GLN A 4 -16.09 13.22 0.87
N PRO A 5 -15.94 12.52 -0.26
CA PRO A 5 -17.03 11.71 -0.78
C PRO A 5 -17.45 10.73 0.31
N LYS A 6 -18.75 10.71 0.61
CA LYS A 6 -19.29 9.97 1.77
C LYS A 6 -19.07 8.46 1.66
N GLU A 7 -18.87 7.95 0.44
CA GLU A 7 -18.68 6.52 0.19
C GLU A 7 -17.56 6.31 -0.84
N LEU A 8 -16.59 5.48 -0.44
CA LEU A 8 -15.51 4.98 -1.28
C LEU A 8 -15.68 3.48 -1.44
N SER A 9 -15.38 2.96 -2.62
CA SER A 9 -15.41 1.52 -2.90
C SER A 9 -14.15 1.11 -3.64
N ILE A 10 -13.63 -0.08 -3.35
CA ILE A 10 -12.52 -0.68 -4.09
C ILE A 10 -13.03 -1.97 -4.72
N PHE A 11 -12.90 -2.07 -6.04
CA PHE A 11 -13.30 -3.24 -6.81
C PHE A 11 -12.08 -4.04 -7.22
N GLU A 12 -12.11 -5.35 -6.98
CA GLU A 12 -11.15 -6.29 -7.57
C GLU A 12 -11.63 -6.66 -8.98
N ILE A 13 -10.76 -6.52 -9.96
CA ILE A 13 -11.04 -6.82 -11.37
C ILE A 13 -9.94 -7.74 -11.89
N ASN A 14 -10.36 -8.91 -12.38
CA ASN A 14 -9.46 -9.88 -12.97
C ASN A 14 -9.12 -9.48 -14.42
N GLY A 15 -7.83 -9.24 -14.70
CA GLY A 15 -7.39 -8.83 -16.03
C GLY A 15 -7.67 -9.85 -17.13
N SER A 16 -7.70 -11.15 -16.82
CA SER A 16 -8.04 -12.18 -17.81
C SER A 16 -9.53 -12.23 -18.16
N GLU A 17 -10.39 -11.73 -17.28
CA GLU A 17 -11.85 -11.72 -17.47
C GLU A 17 -12.32 -10.40 -18.09
N ALA A 18 -11.75 -9.26 -17.65
CA ALA A 18 -12.14 -7.92 -18.08
C ALA A 18 -11.08 -7.25 -18.97
N LYS A 19 -10.55 -7.99 -19.96
CA LYS A 19 -9.38 -7.58 -20.78
C LYS A 19 -9.46 -6.16 -21.31
N VAL A 20 -10.55 -5.81 -22.02
CA VAL A 20 -10.70 -4.50 -22.66
C VAL A 20 -10.69 -3.38 -21.62
N TYR A 21 -11.39 -3.57 -20.49
CA TYR A 21 -11.41 -2.59 -19.40
C TYR A 21 -10.01 -2.37 -18.82
N CYS A 22 -9.29 -3.46 -18.51
CA CYS A 22 -7.95 -3.40 -17.94
C CYS A 22 -6.93 -2.81 -18.92
N GLN A 23 -7.04 -3.10 -20.22
CA GLN A 23 -6.21 -2.48 -21.25
C GLN A 23 -6.46 -0.98 -21.36
N CYS A 24 -7.73 -0.54 -21.39
CA CYS A 24 -8.08 0.87 -21.36
C CYS A 24 -7.54 1.57 -20.10
N LEU A 25 -7.66 0.93 -18.94
CA LEU A 25 -7.11 1.45 -17.69
C LEU A 25 -5.58 1.56 -17.73
N CYS A 26 -4.89 0.58 -18.30
CA CYS A 26 -3.44 0.61 -18.49
C CYS A 26 -2.99 1.73 -19.44
N LEU A 27 -3.72 1.94 -20.54
CA LEU A 27 -3.46 3.02 -21.49
C LEU A 27 -3.67 4.39 -20.83
N LEU A 28 -4.76 4.57 -20.07
CA LEU A 28 -5.00 5.76 -19.27
C LEU A 28 -3.85 6.00 -18.28
N ALA A 29 -3.39 4.94 -17.61
CA ALA A 29 -2.32 5.04 -16.62
C ALA A 29 -0.97 5.41 -17.24
N LYS A 30 -0.68 4.92 -18.47
CA LYS A 30 0.56 5.21 -19.20
C LYS A 30 0.75 6.71 -19.47
N LEU A 31 -0.33 7.49 -19.53
CA LEU A 31 -0.28 8.95 -19.66
C LEU A 31 0.37 9.64 -18.44
N PHE A 32 0.41 8.97 -17.29
CA PHE A 32 0.89 9.52 -16.02
C PHE A 32 2.01 8.69 -15.38
N LEU A 33 2.36 7.53 -15.95
CA LEU A 33 3.40 6.63 -15.46
C LEU A 33 4.45 6.41 -16.55
N ASP A 34 5.64 6.96 -16.35
CA ASP A 34 6.72 6.92 -17.33
C ASP A 34 7.25 5.49 -17.55
N HIS A 35 7.38 4.72 -16.46
CA HIS A 35 7.97 3.38 -16.47
C HIS A 35 6.98 2.23 -16.69
N LYS A 36 5.72 2.52 -17.03
CA LYS A 36 4.74 1.46 -17.31
C LYS A 36 5.00 0.84 -18.68
N THR A 37 5.42 -0.43 -18.69
CA THR A 37 5.80 -1.18 -19.90
C THR A 37 4.72 -2.16 -20.38
N LEU A 38 3.94 -2.73 -19.46
CA LEU A 38 2.88 -3.69 -19.75
C LEU A 38 1.50 -3.00 -19.79
N TYR A 39 0.88 -2.99 -20.96
CA TYR A 39 -0.45 -2.39 -21.16
C TYR A 39 -1.42 -3.23 -22.02
N TYR A 40 -0.93 -4.21 -22.78
CA TYR A 40 -1.79 -5.15 -23.52
C TYR A 40 -1.94 -6.50 -22.84
N ASP A 41 -0.86 -7.02 -22.25
CA ASP A 41 -0.88 -8.26 -21.49
C ASP A 41 -1.34 -7.98 -20.07
N VAL A 42 -2.65 -8.13 -19.85
CA VAL A 42 -3.32 -7.84 -18.57
C VAL A 42 -3.73 -9.12 -17.84
N ASP A 43 -3.67 -10.28 -18.51
CA ASP A 43 -4.09 -11.58 -17.97
C ASP A 43 -3.38 -11.96 -16.66
N PRO A 44 -2.08 -11.66 -16.45
CA PRO A 44 -1.37 -11.99 -15.21
C PRO A 44 -1.75 -11.12 -13.99
N PHE A 45 -2.59 -10.10 -14.16
CA PHE A 45 -2.81 -9.08 -13.13
C PHE A 45 -4.24 -9.09 -12.56
N LEU A 46 -4.32 -8.79 -11.27
CA LEU A 46 -5.51 -8.27 -10.60
C LEU A 46 -5.41 -6.75 -10.52
N PHE A 47 -6.54 -6.06 -10.69
CA PHE A 47 -6.64 -4.61 -10.57
C PHE A 47 -7.58 -4.27 -9.42
N TYR A 48 -7.11 -3.44 -8.49
CA TYR A 48 -7.90 -2.94 -7.37
C TYR A 48 -8.23 -1.47 -7.62
N VAL A 49 -9.45 -1.23 -8.09
CA VAL A 49 -9.91 0.07 -8.60
C VAL A 49 -10.69 0.81 -7.52
N LEU A 50 -10.16 1.95 -7.08
CA LEU A 50 -10.82 2.86 -6.15
C LEU A 50 -11.79 3.77 -6.89
N CYS A 51 -13.02 3.84 -6.39
CA CYS A 51 -14.09 4.68 -6.90
C CYS A 51 -14.66 5.61 -5.82
N GLU A 52 -14.98 6.84 -6.21
CA GLU A 52 -15.88 7.73 -5.47
C GLU A 52 -17.32 7.43 -5.91
N VAL A 53 -18.26 7.33 -4.95
CA VAL A 53 -19.69 7.22 -5.25
C VAL A 53 -20.26 8.63 -5.46
N GLY A 54 -20.80 8.91 -6.65
CA GLY A 54 -21.45 10.18 -6.94
C GLY A 54 -22.85 10.28 -6.35
N ALA A 55 -23.44 11.48 -6.42
CA ALA A 55 -24.81 11.73 -5.93
C ALA A 55 -25.88 10.93 -6.68
N ASP A 56 -25.57 10.50 -7.90
CA ASP A 56 -26.38 9.62 -8.74
C ASP A 56 -26.21 8.13 -8.40
N GLY A 57 -25.40 7.80 -7.38
CA GLY A 57 -25.02 6.43 -7.02
C GLY A 57 -23.99 5.80 -7.96
N ALA A 58 -23.51 6.53 -8.99
CA ALA A 58 -22.56 5.99 -9.94
C ALA A 58 -21.12 6.01 -9.39
N HIS A 59 -20.42 4.90 -9.53
CA HIS A 59 -19.01 4.76 -9.17
C HIS A 59 -18.12 5.42 -10.23
N ARG A 60 -17.30 6.37 -9.80
CA ARG A 60 -16.33 7.08 -10.65
C ARG A 60 -14.92 6.76 -10.21
N ILE A 61 -14.10 6.25 -11.11
CA ILE A 61 -12.71 5.89 -10.83
C ILE A 61 -11.92 7.10 -10.33
N ALA A 62 -11.21 6.91 -9.21
CA ALA A 62 -10.31 7.89 -8.63
C ALA A 62 -8.84 7.45 -8.69
N GLY A 63 -8.60 6.14 -8.73
CA GLY A 63 -7.27 5.56 -8.83
C GLY A 63 -7.33 4.04 -8.81
N TYR A 64 -6.19 3.39 -8.92
CA TYR A 64 -6.08 1.95 -8.80
C TYR A 64 -4.66 1.53 -8.38
N PHE A 65 -4.52 0.28 -7.94
CA PHE A 65 -3.25 -0.43 -8.05
C PHE A 65 -3.45 -1.77 -8.77
N SER A 66 -2.42 -2.27 -9.43
CA SER A 66 -2.38 -3.63 -9.97
C SER A 66 -1.46 -4.51 -9.14
N LYS A 67 -1.77 -5.81 -9.10
CA LYS A 67 -1.00 -6.84 -8.40
C LYS A 67 -0.87 -8.05 -9.32
N GLU A 68 0.33 -8.61 -9.44
CA GLU A 68 0.51 -9.87 -10.15
C GLU A 68 -0.19 -11.01 -9.41
N LYS A 69 -0.87 -11.89 -10.13
CA LYS A 69 -1.47 -13.11 -9.55
C LYS A 69 -0.40 -14.01 -8.95
N ALA A 70 0.76 -14.08 -9.60
CA ALA A 70 1.95 -14.78 -9.13
C ALA A 70 3.17 -13.86 -9.32
N SER A 71 3.67 -13.29 -8.22
CA SER A 71 4.87 -12.45 -8.21
C SER A 71 6.05 -13.23 -7.66
N VAL A 72 7.11 -13.39 -8.46
CA VAL A 72 8.35 -14.08 -8.02
C VAL A 72 9.04 -13.30 -6.91
N GLU A 73 8.99 -11.97 -6.96
CA GLU A 73 9.60 -11.07 -5.98
C GLU A 73 8.69 -10.75 -4.78
N ASN A 74 7.49 -11.36 -4.72
CA ASN A 74 6.45 -11.04 -3.75
C ASN A 74 6.06 -9.55 -3.75
N ASN A 75 6.02 -8.93 -4.94
CA ASN A 75 5.54 -7.56 -5.07
C ASN A 75 4.02 -7.53 -4.80
N ASN A 76 3.59 -6.75 -3.80
CA ASN A 76 2.17 -6.61 -3.48
C ASN A 76 1.47 -5.51 -4.28
N ILE A 77 2.26 -4.66 -4.95
CA ILE A 77 1.83 -3.63 -5.89
C ILE A 77 2.81 -3.64 -7.07
N ALA A 78 2.29 -3.82 -8.29
CA ALA A 78 3.05 -3.68 -9.53
C ALA A 78 2.98 -2.24 -10.07
N CYS A 79 1.78 -1.67 -10.15
CA CYS A 79 1.56 -0.28 -10.51
C CYS A 79 0.56 0.34 -9.56
N ILE A 80 0.71 1.63 -9.24
CA ILE A 80 -0.26 2.40 -8.48
C ILE A 80 -0.43 3.78 -9.12
N LEU A 81 -1.68 4.22 -9.25
CA LEU A 81 -2.01 5.54 -9.78
C LEU A 81 -3.22 6.11 -9.05
N VAL A 82 -3.11 7.36 -8.62
CA VAL A 82 -4.27 8.21 -8.34
C VAL A 82 -4.39 9.20 -9.48
N LEU A 83 -5.57 9.27 -10.10
CA LEU A 83 -5.80 10.17 -11.22
C LEU A 83 -5.54 11.62 -10.78
N PRO A 84 -4.95 12.47 -11.63
CA PRO A 84 -4.52 13.82 -11.25
C PRO A 84 -5.59 14.65 -10.53
N GLN A 85 -6.85 14.59 -11.00
CA GLN A 85 -7.97 15.32 -10.41
C GLN A 85 -8.42 14.81 -9.02
N HIS A 86 -7.93 13.65 -8.57
CA HIS A 86 -8.18 13.08 -7.25
C HIS A 86 -6.94 13.06 -6.35
N GLN A 87 -5.82 13.66 -6.78
CA GLN A 87 -4.62 13.76 -5.95
C GLN A 87 -4.86 14.64 -4.72
N ARG A 88 -4.00 14.47 -3.69
CA ARG A 88 -4.07 15.19 -2.41
C ARG A 88 -5.33 14.93 -1.57
N LYS A 89 -6.20 13.99 -1.96
CA LYS A 89 -7.36 13.52 -1.17
C LYS A 89 -7.06 12.37 -0.19
N GLY A 90 -5.80 11.89 -0.14
CA GLY A 90 -5.39 10.76 0.72
C GLY A 90 -5.55 9.37 0.09
N TYR A 91 -6.05 9.28 -1.15
CA TYR A 91 -6.32 8.01 -1.84
C TYR A 91 -5.11 7.13 -2.08
N SER A 92 -3.93 7.71 -2.31
CA SER A 92 -2.73 6.89 -2.47
C SER A 92 -2.43 6.09 -1.21
N LYS A 93 -2.61 6.69 -0.02
CA LYS A 93 -2.42 5.98 1.24
C LYS A 93 -3.49 4.91 1.48
N LEU A 94 -4.74 5.17 1.08
CA LEU A 94 -5.81 4.17 1.14
C LEU A 94 -5.48 2.96 0.25
N LEU A 95 -5.08 3.18 -1.01
CA LEU A 95 -4.70 2.12 -1.94
C LEU A 95 -3.50 1.30 -1.43
N ILE A 96 -2.45 1.97 -0.93
CA ILE A 96 -1.29 1.31 -0.31
C ILE A 96 -1.74 0.48 0.89
N ASP A 97 -2.58 1.05 1.77
CA ASP A 97 -3.08 0.34 2.94
C ASP A 97 -3.88 -0.89 2.58
N THR A 98 -4.77 -0.79 1.58
CA THR A 98 -5.53 -1.92 1.08
C THR A 98 -4.59 -3.04 0.60
N ALA A 99 -3.54 -2.74 -0.16
CA ALA A 99 -2.58 -3.76 -0.61
C ALA A 99 -1.89 -4.50 0.56
N TYR A 100 -1.52 -3.77 1.62
CA TYR A 100 -0.97 -4.39 2.83
C TYR A 100 -2.01 -5.17 3.63
N GLN A 101 -3.28 -4.74 3.67
CA GLN A 101 -4.36 -5.53 4.28
C GLN A 101 -4.60 -6.85 3.53
N LEU A 102 -4.48 -6.85 2.19
CA LEU A 102 -4.51 -8.09 1.40
C LEU A 102 -3.31 -8.98 1.75
N SER A 103 -2.10 -8.42 1.81
CA SER A 103 -0.87 -9.15 2.16
C SER A 103 -0.98 -9.81 3.55
N LEU A 104 -1.53 -9.09 4.53
CA LEU A 104 -1.79 -9.60 5.88
C LEU A 104 -2.73 -10.81 5.87
N ARG A 105 -3.80 -10.76 5.05
CA ARG A 105 -4.75 -11.89 4.92
C ARG A 105 -4.16 -13.08 4.17
N GLU A 106 -3.23 -12.84 3.27
CA GLU A 106 -2.46 -13.89 2.59
C GLU A 106 -1.37 -14.50 3.48
N GLY A 107 -1.06 -13.88 4.62
CA GLY A 107 0.07 -14.29 5.47
C GLY A 107 1.43 -14.06 4.80
N LYS A 108 1.52 -13.08 3.91
CA LYS A 108 2.73 -12.77 3.12
C LYS A 108 3.26 -11.39 3.43
N VAL A 109 4.57 -11.23 3.35
CA VAL A 109 5.23 -9.91 3.31
C VAL A 109 5.33 -9.43 1.86
N GLY A 110 5.28 -8.13 1.65
CA GLY A 110 5.40 -7.56 0.30
C GLY A 110 5.97 -6.14 0.28
N SER A 111 6.46 -5.77 -0.88
CA SER A 111 6.98 -4.43 -1.23
C SER A 111 6.36 -4.01 -2.57
N PRO A 112 6.31 -2.71 -2.92
CA PRO A 112 6.01 -2.34 -4.30
C PRO A 112 7.15 -2.69 -5.26
N GLU A 113 6.78 -2.96 -6.51
CA GLU A 113 7.71 -3.11 -7.63
C GLU A 113 8.58 -1.85 -7.79
N LYS A 114 9.84 -2.06 -8.17
CA LYS A 114 10.86 -1.00 -8.33
C LYS A 114 11.22 -0.85 -9.82
N PRO A 115 11.57 0.36 -10.28
CA PRO A 115 11.67 1.62 -9.53
C PRO A 115 10.30 2.28 -9.31
N LEU A 116 10.14 2.90 -8.13
CA LEU A 116 9.00 3.77 -7.83
C LEU A 116 9.17 5.15 -8.48
N SER A 117 8.06 5.79 -8.84
CA SER A 117 8.06 7.24 -9.14
C SER A 117 8.34 8.05 -7.88
N ASP A 118 8.84 9.29 -8.02
CA ASP A 118 9.12 10.18 -6.88
C ASP A 118 7.89 10.37 -5.97
N LEU A 119 6.71 10.56 -6.58
CA LEU A 119 5.45 10.69 -5.86
C LEU A 119 5.04 9.38 -5.17
N GLY A 120 5.30 8.24 -5.81
CA GLY A 120 5.11 6.91 -5.24
C GLY A 120 5.99 6.72 -4.00
N LEU A 121 7.30 6.98 -4.11
CA LEU A 121 8.27 6.85 -3.02
C LEU A 121 7.88 7.70 -1.80
N LEU A 122 7.47 8.96 -2.01
CA LEU A 122 6.98 9.82 -0.93
C LEU A 122 5.74 9.24 -0.24
N SER A 123 4.82 8.67 -1.01
CA SER A 123 3.58 8.08 -0.48
C SER A 123 3.86 6.82 0.34
N PHE A 124 4.72 5.91 -0.15
CA PHE A 124 5.14 4.71 0.58
C PHE A 124 5.91 5.06 1.86
N ARG A 125 6.90 5.95 1.80
CA ARG A 125 7.64 6.39 3.01
C ARG A 125 6.72 7.00 4.06
N SER A 126 5.76 7.82 3.65
CA SER A 126 4.78 8.39 4.57
C SER A 126 3.86 7.34 5.17
N TYR A 127 3.45 6.33 4.38
CA TYR A 127 2.66 5.21 4.85
C TYR A 127 3.43 4.36 5.87
N TRP A 128 4.63 3.89 5.51
CA TRP A 128 5.46 3.06 6.37
C TRP A 128 5.81 3.75 7.68
N THR A 129 6.20 5.03 7.62
CA THR A 129 6.48 5.83 8.83
C THR A 129 5.29 5.79 9.79
N GLN A 130 4.08 6.02 9.27
CA GLN A 130 2.87 6.05 10.09
C GLN A 130 2.57 4.68 10.71
N VAL A 131 2.64 3.61 9.91
CA VAL A 131 2.39 2.24 10.39
C VAL A 131 3.40 1.84 11.45
N LEU A 132 4.69 2.00 11.18
CA LEU A 132 5.75 1.55 12.08
C LEU A 132 5.75 2.32 13.40
N LEU A 133 5.53 3.65 13.36
CA LEU A 133 5.40 4.43 14.59
C LEU A 133 4.19 3.99 15.43
N GLN A 134 3.06 3.71 14.78
CA GLN A 134 1.86 3.23 15.47
C GLN A 134 2.11 1.84 16.08
N THR A 135 2.75 0.92 15.34
CA THR A 135 3.16 -0.41 15.84
C THR A 135 4.08 -0.27 17.06
N LEU A 136 5.10 0.59 16.98
CA LEU A 136 6.02 0.84 18.11
C LEU A 136 5.31 1.45 19.32
N SER A 137 4.32 2.33 19.14
CA SER A 137 3.58 2.92 20.26
C SER A 137 2.64 1.93 20.97
N MET A 138 2.11 0.95 20.23
CA MET A 138 1.18 -0.04 20.77
C MET A 138 1.92 -1.22 21.43
N HIS A 139 3.13 -1.51 20.96
CA HIS A 139 3.91 -2.63 21.47
C HIS A 139 4.58 -2.26 22.81
N ARG A 140 4.35 -3.09 23.84
CA ARG A 140 5.00 -2.92 25.15
C ARG A 140 6.28 -3.75 25.18
N GLY A 141 7.44 -3.09 25.17
CA GLY A 141 8.74 -3.74 25.29
C GLY A 141 9.53 -3.71 23.97
N ASN A 142 10.53 -4.58 23.89
CA ASN A 142 11.39 -4.67 22.71
C ASN A 142 10.67 -5.43 21.60
N VAL A 143 10.69 -4.88 20.38
CA VAL A 143 10.19 -5.54 19.17
C VAL A 143 11.33 -5.67 18.18
N SER A 144 11.46 -6.84 17.55
CA SER A 144 12.44 -7.09 16.49
C SER A 144 11.92 -6.63 15.13
N VAL A 145 12.83 -6.44 14.17
CA VAL A 145 12.48 -6.14 12.77
C VAL A 145 11.61 -7.27 12.17
N ALA A 146 11.92 -8.53 12.49
CA ALA A 146 11.16 -9.68 12.01
C ALA A 146 9.72 -9.70 12.56
N GLU A 147 9.54 -9.41 13.85
CA GLU A 147 8.19 -9.33 14.45
C GLU A 147 7.36 -8.21 13.85
N MET A 148 7.92 -7.02 13.65
CA MET A 148 7.20 -5.94 12.97
C MET A 148 6.86 -6.29 11.52
N SER A 149 7.73 -7.01 10.81
CA SER A 149 7.44 -7.49 9.45
C SER A 149 6.24 -8.41 9.44
N MET A 150 6.16 -9.38 10.36
CA MET A 150 4.99 -10.26 10.51
C MET A 150 3.72 -9.47 10.88
N MET A 151 3.81 -8.47 11.76
CA MET A 151 2.65 -7.67 12.19
C MET A 151 2.10 -6.74 11.10
N THR A 152 2.94 -6.31 10.16
CA THR A 152 2.61 -5.24 9.20
C THR A 152 2.61 -5.69 7.75
N SER A 153 3.14 -6.88 7.45
CA SER A 153 3.43 -7.38 6.11
C SER A 153 4.41 -6.52 5.29
N ILE A 154 5.09 -5.56 5.93
CA ILE A 154 6.15 -4.76 5.32
C ILE A 154 7.45 -5.57 5.34
N THR A 155 8.21 -5.57 4.24
CA THR A 155 9.50 -6.25 4.19
C THR A 155 10.48 -5.72 5.23
N THR A 156 11.44 -6.55 5.65
CA THR A 156 12.47 -6.14 6.61
C THR A 156 13.30 -4.97 6.10
N ASP A 157 13.56 -4.91 4.79
CA ASP A 157 14.38 -3.85 4.17
C ASP A 157 13.65 -2.50 4.19
N ASP A 158 12.35 -2.49 3.89
CA ASP A 158 11.52 -1.29 3.96
C ASP A 158 11.36 -0.81 5.41
N ILE A 159 11.27 -1.74 6.38
CA ILE A 159 11.28 -1.43 7.82
C ILE A 159 12.61 -0.79 8.23
N ILE A 160 13.74 -1.44 7.91
CA ILE A 160 15.07 -0.98 8.31
C ILE A 160 15.32 0.40 7.72
N SER A 161 15.10 0.59 6.42
CA SER A 161 15.32 1.87 5.75
C SER A 161 14.43 2.99 6.30
N THR A 162 13.16 2.68 6.62
CA THR A 162 12.25 3.65 7.23
C THR A 162 12.72 4.03 8.64
N LEU A 163 13.03 3.08 9.51
CA LEU A 163 13.49 3.36 10.86
C LEU A 163 14.86 4.04 10.90
N GLN A 164 15.75 3.75 9.94
CA GLN A 164 17.00 4.46 9.78
C GLN A 164 16.76 5.93 9.46
N SER A 165 15.81 6.24 8.54
CA SER A 165 15.47 7.63 8.21
C SER A 165 14.89 8.42 9.39
N LEU A 166 14.34 7.72 10.39
CA LEU A 166 13.82 8.30 11.62
C LEU A 166 14.83 8.26 12.78
N ASN A 167 16.03 7.71 12.59
CA ASN A 167 17.03 7.47 13.63
C ASN A 167 16.53 6.59 14.80
N LEU A 168 15.63 5.64 14.51
CA LEU A 168 14.98 4.76 15.49
C LEU A 168 15.60 3.35 15.56
N ILE A 169 16.61 3.08 14.74
CA ILE A 169 17.28 1.78 14.68
C ILE A 169 18.79 1.95 14.59
N LYS A 170 19.53 1.06 15.24
CA LYS A 170 21.00 1.05 15.22
C LYS A 170 21.51 -0.29 14.73
N TYR A 171 22.71 -0.30 14.15
CA TYR A 171 23.42 -1.52 13.81
C TYR A 171 24.43 -1.85 14.91
N TRP A 172 24.33 -3.03 15.50
CA TRP A 172 25.17 -3.48 16.60
C TRP A 172 25.52 -4.96 16.45
N LYS A 173 26.82 -5.28 16.45
CA LYS A 173 27.35 -6.66 16.34
C LYS A 173 26.72 -7.50 15.22
N GLY A 174 26.55 -6.90 14.03
CA GLY A 174 25.99 -7.61 12.89
C GLY A 174 24.46 -7.60 12.80
N GLN A 175 23.76 -7.00 13.78
CA GLN A 175 22.30 -7.02 13.86
C GLN A 175 21.70 -5.62 13.94
N HIS A 176 20.50 -5.47 13.37
CA HIS A 176 19.69 -4.27 13.54
C HIS A 176 18.90 -4.35 14.84
N VAL A 177 19.09 -3.35 15.72
CA VAL A 177 18.46 -3.28 17.03
C VAL A 177 17.61 -2.02 17.11
N ILE A 178 16.32 -2.21 17.39
CA ILE A 178 15.38 -1.13 17.66
C ILE A 178 15.47 -0.84 19.15
N SER A 179 15.90 0.37 19.50
CA SER A 179 16.06 0.79 20.89
C SER A 179 15.64 2.24 21.01
N VAL A 180 14.35 2.44 21.27
CA VAL A 180 13.70 3.76 21.30
C VAL A 180 12.77 3.83 22.50
N SER A 181 12.74 4.99 23.16
CA SER A 181 11.82 5.23 24.26
C SER A 181 10.44 5.62 23.72
N ALA A 182 9.38 5.33 24.49
CA ALA A 182 8.01 5.73 24.15
C ALA A 182 7.91 7.24 23.86
N LYS A 183 8.64 8.07 24.62
CA LYS A 183 8.70 9.52 24.42
C LYS A 183 9.16 9.91 23.02
N ILE A 184 10.21 9.27 22.50
CA ILE A 184 10.74 9.55 21.16
C ILE A 184 9.72 9.13 20.08
N VAL A 185 9.07 7.97 20.27
CA VAL A 185 8.02 7.51 19.36
C VAL A 185 6.85 8.50 19.33
N ASP A 186 6.42 9.00 20.50
CA ASP A 186 5.34 9.99 20.61
C ASP A 186 5.68 11.33 19.94
N GLU A 187 6.94 11.78 20.05
CA GLU A 187 7.43 12.98 19.36
C GLU A 187 7.35 12.81 17.83
N HIS A 188 7.78 11.65 17.32
CA HIS A 188 7.63 11.33 15.89
C HIS A 188 6.17 11.20 15.46
N LEU A 189 5.30 10.58 16.26
CA LEU A 189 3.87 10.48 15.98
C LEU A 189 3.23 11.86 15.86
N LYS A 190 3.55 12.79 16.78
CA LYS A 190 3.06 14.17 16.71
C LYS A 190 3.54 14.88 15.44
N ALA A 191 4.83 14.74 15.10
CA ALA A 191 5.41 15.33 13.88
C ALA A 191 4.80 14.75 12.59
N ASN A 192 4.33 13.50 12.63
CA ASN A 192 3.79 12.77 11.48
C ASN A 192 2.26 12.57 11.54
N SER A 193 1.55 13.32 12.38
CA SER A 193 0.12 13.14 12.72
C SER A 193 -0.87 13.55 11.61
N ARG A 194 -0.46 13.59 10.35
CA ARG A 194 -1.33 13.99 9.24
C ARG A 194 -2.46 12.97 9.07
N ALA A 195 -3.70 13.48 9.04
CA ALA A 195 -4.88 12.69 8.74
C ALA A 195 -4.67 11.90 7.44
N SER A 196 -4.98 10.60 7.50
CA SER A 196 -4.86 9.68 6.38
C SER A 196 -6.10 8.83 6.31
N LEU A 197 -6.59 8.63 5.09
CA LEU A 197 -7.53 7.55 4.82
C LEU A 197 -6.80 6.21 4.98
N ARG A 198 -7.46 5.25 5.61
CA ARG A 198 -6.98 3.90 5.88
C ARG A 198 -8.08 2.91 5.51
N CYS A 199 -7.67 1.71 5.12
CA CYS A 199 -8.60 0.63 4.86
C CYS A 199 -9.13 0.12 6.20
N ASP A 200 -10.45 0.11 6.36
CA ASP A 200 -11.11 -0.52 7.51
C ASP A 200 -11.12 -2.05 7.30
N PRO A 201 -10.37 -2.84 8.10
CA PRO A 201 -10.29 -4.28 7.89
C PRO A 201 -11.63 -4.99 8.02
N THR A 202 -12.59 -4.41 8.75
CA THR A 202 -13.94 -4.98 8.94
C THR A 202 -14.83 -4.83 7.71
N LYS A 203 -14.50 -3.88 6.81
CA LYS A 203 -15.22 -3.62 5.56
C LYS A 203 -14.58 -4.26 4.33
N LEU A 204 -13.39 -4.84 4.49
CA LEU A 204 -12.74 -5.59 3.42
C LEU A 204 -13.36 -7.00 3.38
N THR A 205 -14.31 -7.23 2.48
CA THR A 205 -14.94 -8.54 2.28
C THR A 205 -14.17 -9.30 1.19
N TRP A 206 -13.10 -9.99 1.58
CA TRP A 206 -12.15 -10.60 0.64
C TRP A 206 -11.45 -11.81 1.27
N GLN A 207 -11.19 -12.85 0.48
CA GLN A 207 -10.39 -14.01 0.87
C GLN A 207 -9.32 -14.26 -0.18
N PRO A 208 -8.13 -14.76 0.22
CA PRO A 208 -7.10 -15.17 -0.73
C PRO A 208 -7.68 -16.16 -1.75
N PRO A 209 -7.28 -16.06 -3.04
CA PRO A 209 -7.57 -17.10 -4.00
C PRO A 209 -7.10 -18.44 -3.43
N SER A 210 -7.94 -19.47 -3.51
CA SER A 210 -7.49 -20.81 -3.17
C SER A 210 -6.26 -21.12 -4.01
N THR A 211 -5.13 -21.38 -3.35
CA THR A 211 -3.98 -22.02 -4.01
C THR A 211 -4.52 -23.29 -4.64
N GLN A 212 -4.69 -23.30 -5.96
CA GLN A 212 -4.81 -24.54 -6.69
C GLN A 212 -3.46 -25.23 -6.48
N ILE A 213 -3.45 -26.18 -5.55
CA ILE A 213 -2.38 -27.16 -5.43
C ILE A 213 -2.53 -28.00 -6.71
N GLU A 214 -1.76 -27.65 -7.75
CA GLU A 214 -1.43 -28.61 -8.80
C GLU A 214 -0.39 -29.60 -8.29
#